data_AF-A0A2D7ZMC9-F1
#
_entry.id   AF-A0A2D7ZMC9-F1
#
_cell.length_a   1.000
_cell.length_b   1.000
_cell.length_c   1.000
_cell.angle_alpha   90.00
_cell.angle_beta   90.00
_cell.angle_gamma   90.00
#
_symmetry.space_group_name_H-M   'P 1'
#
loop_
_entity.id
_entity.type
_entity.pdbx_description
1 polymer ?
#
loop_
_entity_poly.entity_id
_entity_poly.type
_entity_poly.pdbx_seq_one_letter_code
_entity_poly.pdbx_strand_id
1 'polypeptide(L)'
;MLKQRRMYADQVAASLFEAETAIDVALAKTAALAGVMPGLRAQAGLSALIGQEAVEWTSRSITALAEARRAVIEAHKELSIAQKQIGLGAVLYGDGAPKPAEPARAPALRAVGEPNAA
;
A
#
# COMPACT_ATOMS: atom_id res chain seq x y z
N MET A 1 -11.76 33.58 -0.17
CA MET A 1 -11.20 32.71 -1.24
C MET A 1 -10.05 31.79 -0.77
N LEU A 2 -9.09 32.21 0.07
CA LEU A 2 -7.99 31.31 0.53
C LEU A 2 -8.46 30.20 1.50
N LYS A 3 -9.23 30.56 2.54
CA LYS A 3 -9.75 29.60 3.55
C LYS A 3 -10.54 28.45 2.90
N GLN A 4 -11.39 28.76 1.92
CA GLN A 4 -12.18 27.76 1.20
C GLN A 4 -11.31 26.77 0.41
N ARG A 5 -10.32 27.28 -0.35
CA ARG A 5 -9.39 26.44 -1.10
C ARG A 5 -8.59 25.51 -0.19
N ARG A 6 -8.14 26.03 0.97
CA ARG A 6 -7.45 25.22 1.98
C ARG A 6 -8.35 24.11 2.51
N MET A 7 -9.58 24.42 2.89
CA MET A 7 -10.54 23.42 3.37
C MET A 7 -10.79 22.31 2.34
N TYR A 8 -10.90 22.64 1.05
CA TYR A 8 -11.06 21.63 0.00
C TYR A 8 -9.79 20.80 -0.20
N ALA A 9 -8.60 21.41 -0.12
CA ALA A 9 -7.35 20.65 -0.12
C ALA A 9 -7.27 19.68 1.07
N ASP A 10 -7.70 20.13 2.27
CA ASP A 10 -7.77 19.32 3.52
C ASP A 10 -8.63 18.08 3.31
N GLN A 11 -9.79 18.24 2.69
CA GLN A 11 -10.67 17.13 2.37
C GLN A 11 -10.06 16.17 1.35
N VAL A 12 -9.45 16.68 0.27
CA VAL A 12 -8.81 15.83 -0.75
C VAL A 12 -7.64 15.05 -0.16
N ALA A 13 -6.82 15.67 0.68
CA ALA A 13 -5.68 15.02 1.32
C ALA A 13 -6.13 13.93 2.30
N ALA A 14 -7.17 14.18 3.10
CA ALA A 14 -7.74 13.16 3.99
C ALA A 14 -8.23 11.94 3.19
N SER A 15 -9.01 12.17 2.12
CA SER A 15 -9.49 11.08 1.26
C SER A 15 -8.36 10.31 0.57
N LEU A 16 -7.27 11.00 0.19
CA LEU A 16 -6.10 10.36 -0.41
C LEU A 16 -5.43 9.39 0.58
N PHE A 17 -5.19 9.83 1.82
CA PHE A 17 -4.58 8.98 2.84
C PHE A 17 -5.46 7.79 3.23
N GLU A 18 -6.79 7.99 3.29
CA GLU A 18 -7.75 6.91 3.49
C GLU A 18 -7.69 5.89 2.35
N ALA A 19 -7.63 6.34 1.09
CA ALA A 19 -7.51 5.46 -0.07
C ALA A 19 -6.18 4.69 -0.09
N GLU A 20 -5.05 5.34 0.18
CA GLU A 20 -3.73 4.70 0.30
C GLU A 20 -3.75 3.60 1.37
N THR A 21 -4.29 3.92 2.56
CA THR A 21 -4.40 2.98 3.68
C THR A 21 -5.30 1.79 3.35
N ALA A 22 -6.45 2.04 2.72
CA ALA A 22 -7.39 0.99 2.34
C ALA A 22 -6.77 -0.01 1.35
N ILE A 23 -6.00 0.48 0.37
CA ILE A 23 -5.28 -0.39 -0.58
C ILE A 23 -4.21 -1.21 0.13
N ASP A 24 -3.45 -0.62 1.06
CA ASP A 24 -2.41 -1.34 1.81
C ASP A 24 -3.00 -2.46 2.69
N VAL A 25 -4.13 -2.18 3.35
CA VAL A 25 -4.88 -3.20 4.10
C VAL A 25 -5.40 -4.30 3.18
N ALA A 26 -5.99 -3.95 2.03
CA ALA A 26 -6.50 -4.92 1.06
C ALA A 26 -5.37 -5.81 0.51
N LEU A 27 -4.21 -5.24 0.19
CA LEU A 27 -3.03 -5.96 -0.28
C LEU A 27 -2.55 -6.96 0.76
N ALA A 28 -2.41 -6.53 2.02
CA ALA A 28 -1.97 -7.39 3.12
C ALA A 28 -2.92 -8.57 3.36
N LYS A 29 -4.24 -8.31 3.38
CA LYS A 29 -5.25 -9.37 3.60
C LYS A 29 -5.33 -10.35 2.43
N THR A 30 -5.23 -9.87 1.19
CA THR A 30 -5.23 -10.71 -0.01
C THR A 30 -3.98 -11.59 -0.07
N ALA A 31 -2.81 -11.05 0.28
CA ALA A 31 -1.58 -11.84 0.38
C ALA A 31 -1.66 -12.94 1.46
N ALA A 32 -2.24 -12.62 2.63
CA ALA A 32 -2.46 -13.62 3.68
C ALA A 32 -3.39 -14.75 3.20
N LEU A 33 -4.47 -14.42 2.49
CA LEU A 33 -5.37 -15.41 1.89
C LEU A 33 -4.64 -16.33 0.90
N ALA A 34 -3.82 -15.76 0.00
CA ALA A 34 -3.05 -16.52 -0.97
C ALA A 34 -2.11 -17.56 -0.33
N GLY A 35 -1.54 -17.24 0.84
CA GLY A 35 -0.68 -18.17 1.59
C GLY A 35 -1.44 -19.25 2.34
N VAL A 36 -2.56 -18.90 2.97
CA VAL A 36 -3.33 -19.84 3.82
C VAL A 36 -3.96 -20.97 3.00
N MET A 37 -4.47 -20.68 1.80
CA MET A 37 -5.16 -21.67 0.96
C MET A 37 -4.32 -22.93 0.66
N PRO A 38 -3.12 -22.83 0.04
CA PRO A 38 -2.30 -24.02 -0.24
C PRO A 38 -1.80 -24.70 1.04
N GLY A 39 -1.55 -23.94 2.12
CA GLY A 39 -1.14 -24.48 3.41
C GLY A 39 -2.21 -25.36 4.05
N LEU A 40 -3.46 -24.88 4.13
CA LEU A 40 -4.57 -25.67 4.67
C LEU A 40 -4.94 -26.85 3.77
N ARG A 41 -4.87 -26.67 2.44
CA ARG A 41 -5.05 -27.77 1.48
C ARG A 41 -4.07 -28.91 1.73
N ALA A 42 -2.79 -28.59 1.94
CA ALA A 42 -1.76 -29.57 2.23
C ALA A 42 -2.00 -30.26 3.59
N GLN A 43 -2.35 -29.50 4.63
CA GLN A 43 -2.68 -30.03 5.96
C GLN A 43 -3.89 -30.99 5.92
N ALA A 44 -4.85 -30.73 5.04
CA ALA A 44 -6.01 -31.59 4.82
C ALA A 44 -5.71 -32.84 3.96
N GLY A 45 -4.47 -33.03 3.48
CA GLY A 45 -4.11 -34.14 2.60
C GLY A 45 -4.76 -34.08 1.22
N LEU A 46 -5.20 -32.90 0.78
CA LEU A 46 -5.92 -32.72 -0.48
C LEU A 46 -4.97 -32.50 -1.67
N SER A 47 -5.38 -33.00 -2.84
CA SER A 47 -4.68 -32.80 -4.11
C SER A 47 -4.40 -31.32 -4.39
N ALA A 48 -3.25 -31.03 -5.01
CA ALA A 48 -2.88 -29.67 -5.41
C ALA A 48 -3.78 -29.03 -6.46
N LEU A 49 -4.55 -29.84 -7.18
CA LEU A 49 -5.53 -29.33 -8.15
C LEU A 49 -6.76 -28.70 -7.46
N ILE A 50 -7.05 -29.08 -6.21
CA ILE A 50 -8.18 -28.53 -5.47
C ILE A 50 -7.91 -27.06 -5.13
N GLY A 51 -8.76 -26.17 -5.64
CA GLY A 51 -8.68 -24.73 -5.37
C GLY A 51 -7.56 -23.99 -6.13
N GLN A 52 -6.91 -24.64 -7.11
CA GLN A 52 -5.82 -24.02 -7.89
C GLN A 52 -6.25 -22.69 -8.55
N GLU A 53 -7.45 -22.66 -9.15
CA GLU A 53 -7.97 -21.42 -9.76
C GLU A 53 -8.19 -20.31 -8.73
N ALA A 54 -8.61 -20.64 -7.50
CA ALA A 54 -8.76 -19.65 -6.44
C ALA A 54 -7.41 -19.03 -6.04
N VAL A 55 -6.35 -19.84 -5.97
CA VAL A 55 -4.97 -19.37 -5.74
C VAL A 55 -4.52 -18.46 -6.88
N GLU A 56 -4.81 -18.82 -8.13
CA GLU A 56 -4.46 -18.02 -9.30
C GLU A 56 -5.18 -16.67 -9.32
N TRP A 57 -6.51 -16.66 -9.13
CA TRP A 57 -7.28 -15.42 -9.06
C TRP A 57 -6.85 -14.53 -7.90
N THR A 58 -6.56 -15.10 -6.73
CA THR A 58 -6.05 -14.34 -5.58
C THR A 58 -4.68 -13.73 -5.90
N SER A 59 -3.80 -14.46 -6.58
CA SER A 59 -2.49 -13.96 -7.01
C SER A 59 -2.63 -12.80 -8.00
N ARG A 60 -3.57 -12.88 -8.96
CA ARG A 60 -3.89 -11.79 -9.88
C ARG A 60 -4.42 -10.56 -9.15
N SER A 61 -5.27 -10.75 -8.14
CA SER A 61 -5.76 -9.64 -7.30
C SER A 61 -4.65 -8.93 -6.55
N ILE A 62 -3.63 -9.65 -6.05
CA ILE A 62 -2.45 -9.05 -5.41
C ILE A 62 -1.71 -8.12 -6.39
N THR A 63 -1.47 -8.58 -7.62
CA THR A 63 -0.83 -7.77 -8.66
C THR A 63 -1.64 -6.51 -8.95
N ALA A 64 -2.95 -6.64 -9.14
CA ALA A 64 -3.83 -5.50 -9.40
C ALA A 64 -3.82 -4.48 -8.24
N LEU A 65 -3.81 -4.94 -6.98
CA LEU A 65 -3.72 -4.07 -5.82
C LEU A 65 -2.37 -3.34 -5.74
N ALA A 66 -1.26 -4.01 -6.09
CA ALA A 66 0.06 -3.40 -6.14
C ALA A 66 0.15 -2.31 -7.23
N GLU A 67 -0.48 -2.54 -8.39
CA GLU A 67 -0.60 -1.55 -9.46
C GLU A 67 -1.48 -0.36 -9.03
N ALA A 68 -2.63 -0.63 -8.41
CA ALA A 68 -3.51 0.41 -7.88
C ALA A 68 -2.77 1.30 -6.85
N ARG A 69 -2.00 0.69 -5.95
CA ARG A 69 -1.17 1.43 -4.99
C ARG A 69 -0.19 2.36 -5.69
N ARG A 70 0.53 1.87 -6.71
CA ARG A 70 1.45 2.69 -7.51
C ARG A 70 0.70 3.87 -8.15
N ALA A 71 -0.45 3.62 -8.77
CA ALA A 71 -1.24 4.66 -9.42
C ALA A 71 -1.68 5.76 -8.43
N VAL A 72 -2.10 5.38 -7.22
CA VAL A 72 -2.47 6.35 -6.16
C VAL A 72 -1.26 7.17 -5.69
N ILE A 73 -0.08 6.55 -5.56
CA ILE A 73 1.16 7.27 -5.22
C ILE A 73 1.54 8.29 -6.31
N GLU A 74 1.36 7.96 -7.59
CA GLU A 74 1.58 8.94 -8.67
C GLU A 74 0.52 10.06 -8.62
N ALA A 75 -0.75 9.73 -8.38
CA ALA A 75 -1.80 10.73 -8.20
C ALA A 75 -1.51 11.70 -7.03
N HIS A 76 -0.95 11.21 -5.92
CA HIS A 76 -0.47 12.03 -4.81
C HIS A 76 0.55 13.07 -5.28
N LYS A 77 1.54 12.68 -6.09
CA LYS A 77 2.56 13.61 -6.61
C LYS A 77 1.93 14.70 -7.49
N GLU A 78 0.99 14.33 -8.34
CA GLU A 78 0.25 15.29 -9.18
C GLU A 78 -0.59 16.25 -8.34
N LEU A 79 -1.18 15.79 -7.23
CA LEU A 79 -1.90 16.66 -6.30
C LEU A 79 -0.98 17.72 -5.64
N SER A 80 0.30 17.41 -5.43
CA SER A 80 1.28 18.42 -4.99
C SER A 80 1.52 19.52 -6.04
N ILE A 81 1.38 19.21 -7.32
CA ILE A 81 1.43 20.20 -8.40
C ILE A 81 0.14 21.03 -8.41
N ALA A 82 -1.02 20.36 -8.31
CA ALA A 82 -2.33 21.02 -8.25
C ALA A 82 -2.40 22.01 -7.06
N GLN A 83 -1.88 21.65 -5.89
CA GLN A 83 -1.77 22.55 -4.73
C GLN A 83 -1.08 23.88 -5.08
N LYS A 84 0.02 23.82 -5.83
CA LYS A 84 0.76 25.03 -6.26
C LYS A 84 -0.06 25.85 -7.25
N GLN A 85 -0.70 25.19 -8.21
CA GLN A 85 -1.56 25.85 -9.21
C GLN A 85 -2.73 26.61 -8.57
N ILE A 86 -3.31 26.06 -7.49
CA ILE A 86 -4.37 26.73 -6.74
C ILE A 86 -3.85 27.70 -5.68
N GLY A 87 -2.59 28.13 -5.73
CA GLY A 87 -2.02 29.16 -4.86
C GLY A 87 -1.88 28.74 -3.39
N LEU A 88 -1.79 27.44 -3.11
CA LEU A 88 -1.51 26.89 -1.78
C LEU A 88 -0.05 26.45 -1.62
N GLY A 89 0.81 26.64 -2.63
CA GLY A 89 2.21 26.18 -2.61
C GLY A 89 3.14 26.89 -1.61
N ALA A 90 2.76 28.07 -1.11
CA ALA A 90 3.50 28.81 -0.08
C ALA A 90 3.13 28.38 1.36
N VAL A 91 2.09 27.57 1.52
CA VAL A 91 1.66 26.99 2.80
C VAL A 91 2.22 25.57 2.83
N LEU A 92 3.14 25.27 3.75
CA LEU A 92 3.57 23.90 4.02
C LEU A 92 2.31 23.07 4.31
N TYR A 93 2.07 22.07 3.46
CA TYR A 93 0.87 21.27 3.47
C TYR A 93 1.27 19.80 3.55
N GLY A 94 0.90 19.15 4.64
CA GLY A 94 1.55 17.96 5.18
C GLY A 94 1.91 18.18 6.65
N ASP A 95 2.22 17.10 7.38
CA ASP A 95 2.61 17.05 8.80
C ASP A 95 3.87 17.88 9.19
N GLY A 96 4.35 18.76 8.31
CA GLY A 96 5.57 19.54 8.49
C GLY A 96 6.85 18.73 8.29
N ALA A 97 6.76 17.41 8.08
CA ALA A 97 7.91 16.61 7.75
C ALA A 97 8.21 16.73 6.24
N PRO A 98 9.46 17.05 5.85
CA PRO A 98 9.84 16.93 4.45
C PRO A 98 9.63 15.47 4.02
N LYS A 99 8.87 15.27 2.94
CA LYS A 99 8.69 13.95 2.32
C LYS A 99 10.09 13.38 2.05
N PRO A 100 10.42 12.17 2.54
CA PRO A 100 11.74 11.59 2.32
C PRO A 100 12.06 11.58 0.82
N ALA A 101 13.21 12.17 0.46
CA ALA A 101 13.66 12.24 -0.93
C ALA A 101 14.00 10.84 -1.51
N GLU A 102 14.23 9.88 -0.62
CA GLU A 102 14.46 8.48 -0.92
C GLU A 102 13.62 7.61 0.02
N PRO A 103 13.20 6.39 -0.39
CA PRO A 103 12.68 5.43 0.55
C PRO A 103 13.76 5.22 1.61
N ALA A 104 13.48 5.59 2.86
CA ALA A 104 14.38 5.32 3.97
C ALA A 104 14.73 3.84 3.91
N ARG A 105 16.00 3.54 3.66
CA ARG A 105 16.49 2.16 3.62
C ARG A 105 16.20 1.59 5.01
N ALA A 106 15.20 0.73 5.11
CA ALA A 106 14.91 0.04 6.36
C ALA A 106 16.23 -0.63 6.82
N PRO A 107 16.56 -0.58 8.12
CA PRO A 107 17.73 -1.30 8.61
C PRO A 107 17.62 -2.75 8.16
N ALA A 108 18.70 -3.29 7.59
CA ALA A 108 18.72 -4.65 7.09
C ALA A 108 18.21 -5.59 8.18
N LEU A 109 17.16 -6.36 7.87
CA LEU A 109 16.64 -7.35 8.79
C LEU A 109 17.78 -8.31 9.15
N ARG A 110 18.20 -8.27 10.41
CA ARG A 110 19.26 -9.16 10.92
C ARG A 110 18.70 -10.58 10.89
N ALA A 111 19.34 -11.46 10.15
CA ALA A 111 19.00 -12.89 10.17
C ALA A 111 19.04 -13.38 11.62
N VAL A 112 17.91 -13.89 12.12
CA VAL A 112 17.87 -14.65 13.37
C VAL A 112 18.51 -15.99 13.06
N GLY A 113 19.61 -16.29 13.74
CA GLY A 113 20.52 -17.39 13.45
C GLY A 113 19.84 -18.76 13.38
N GLU A 114 20.46 -19.63 12.59
CA GLU A 114 20.10 -21.04 12.36
C GLU A 114 19.95 -21.84 13.67
N PRO A 115 19.08 -22.87 13.68
CA PRO A 115 18.91 -23.72 14.84
C PRO A 115 20.20 -24.50 15.11
N ASN A 116 20.70 -24.34 16.33
CA ASN A 116 21.83 -25.08 16.91
C ASN A 116 21.60 -26.59 16.73
N ALA A 117 22.44 -27.24 15.91
CA ALA A 117 22.53 -28.68 15.84
C ALA A 117 23.34 -29.17 17.04
N ALA A 118 22.68 -29.87 17.96
CA ALA A 118 23.28 -30.76 18.95
C ALA A 118 22.38 -32.00 19.09
#